data_AF-A0A380H3Y4-F1
#
_entry.id   AF-A0A380H3Y4-F1
#
_cell.length_a   1.000
_cell.length_b   1.000
_cell.length_c   1.000
_cell.angle_alpha   90.00
_cell.angle_beta   90.00
_cell.angle_gamma   90.00
#
_symmetry.space_group_name_H-M   'P 1'
#
loop_
_entity.id
_entity.type
_entity.pdbx_description
1 polymer ?
#
loop_
_entity_poly.entity_id
_entity_poly.type
_entity_poly.pdbx_seq_one_letter_code
_entity_poly.pdbx_strand_id
1 'polypeptide(L)' 'MSNLWIIFAITVLIAVYSGIEVFTNLNNKKQPRFKYFTIAFVIFIILAMIEIIFLVRG' A
#
# COMPACT_ATOMS: atom_id res chain seq x y z
N MET A 1 -14.09 4.23 15.54
CA MET A 1 -14.69 3.78 14.26
C MET A 1 -14.39 4.71 13.10
N SER A 2 -15.01 5.90 12.97
CA SER A 2 -14.85 6.76 11.78
C SER A 2 -13.39 7.13 11.46
N ASN A 3 -12.58 7.45 12.50
CA ASN A 3 -11.17 7.82 12.30
C ASN A 3 -10.29 6.65 11.78
N LEU A 4 -10.59 5.40 12.17
CA LEU A 4 -9.85 4.21 11.70
C LEU A 4 -10.20 3.87 10.24
N TRP A 5 -11.47 4.06 9.84
CA TRP A 5 -11.89 3.90 8.44
C TRP A 5 -11.19 4.91 7.51
N ILE A 6 -11.00 6.16 7.97
CA ILE A 6 -10.28 7.19 7.21
C ILE A 6 -8.80 6.80 7.03
N ILE A 7 -8.14 6.37 8.11
CA ILE A 7 -6.74 5.93 8.05
C ILE A 7 -6.61 4.75 7.07
N PHE A 8 -7.48 3.76 7.18
CA PHE A 8 -7.51 2.61 6.28
C PHE A 8 -7.68 3.01 4.81
N ALA A 9 -8.60 3.95 4.52
CA ALA A 9 -8.79 4.44 3.15
C ALA A 9 -7.51 5.10 2.59
N ILE A 10 -6.78 5.85 3.41
CA ILE A 10 -5.50 6.46 3.03
C ILE A 10 -4.43 5.38 2.80
N THR A 11 -4.33 4.39 3.69
CA THR A 11 -3.41 3.25 3.54
C THR A 11 -3.64 2.51 2.23
N VAL A 12 -4.90 2.24 1.88
CA VAL A 12 -5.28 1.60 0.61
C VAL A 12 -4.94 2.49 -0.59
N LEU A 13 -5.20 3.80 -0.52
CA LEU A 13 -4.82 4.75 -1.58
C LEU A 13 -3.31 4.73 -1.88
N ILE A 14 -2.48 4.69 -0.83
CA ILE A 14 -1.03 4.63 -0.98
C ILE A 14 -0.59 3.28 -1.55
N ALA A 15 -1.20 2.18 -1.11
CA ALA A 15 -0.97 0.85 -1.68
C ALA A 15 -1.32 0.81 -3.17
N VAL A 16 -2.46 1.39 -3.58
CA VAL A 16 -2.86 1.45 -4.99
C VAL A 16 -1.89 2.28 -5.81
N TYR A 17 -1.52 3.48 -5.35
CA TYR A 17 -0.57 4.34 -6.07
C TYR A 17 0.80 3.67 -6.24
N SER A 18 1.33 3.10 -5.17
CA SER A 18 2.61 2.38 -5.23
C SER A 18 2.53 1.14 -6.10
N GLY A 19 1.41 0.40 -6.06
CA GLY A 19 1.14 -0.71 -6.96
C GLY A 19 1.15 -0.27 -8.42
N ILE A 20 0.44 0.81 -8.77
CA ILE A 20 0.44 1.35 -10.14
C ILE A 20 1.86 1.66 -10.60
N GLU A 21 2.67 2.34 -9.80
CA GLU A 21 4.09 2.64 -10.13
C GLU A 21 4.92 1.36 -10.33
N VAL A 22 4.69 0.32 -9.53
CA VAL A 22 5.36 -0.98 -9.67
C VAL A 22 4.91 -1.70 -10.94
N PHE A 23 3.61 -1.84 -11.17
CA PHE A 23 3.08 -2.58 -12.32
C PHE A 23 3.37 -1.88 -13.65
N THR A 24 3.33 -0.54 -13.68
CA THR A 24 3.65 0.24 -14.89
C THR A 24 5.13 0.24 -15.21
N ASN A 25 6.01 0.14 -14.21
CA ASN A 25 7.47 0.10 -14.40
C ASN A 25 8.08 -1.31 -14.32
N LEU A 26 7.28 -2.37 -14.48
CA LEU A 26 7.72 -3.76 -14.43
C LEU A 26 8.86 -4.10 -15.40
N ASN A 27 8.94 -3.43 -16.55
CA ASN A 27 10.03 -3.61 -17.52
C ASN A 27 11.28 -2.78 -17.20
N ASN A 28 11.17 -1.79 -16.31
CA ASN A 28 12.23 -0.87 -15.92
C ASN A 28 12.79 -1.17 -14.51
N LYS A 29 12.97 -2.47 -14.19
CA LYS A 29 13.38 -2.96 -12.86
C LYS A 29 14.71 -2.39 -12.34
N LYS A 30 15.55 -1.85 -13.23
CA LYS A 30 16.86 -1.26 -12.89
C LYS A 30 16.76 0.15 -12.32
N GLN A 31 15.60 0.82 -12.42
CA GLN A 31 15.44 2.14 -11.82
C GLN A 31 15.39 2.01 -10.29
N PRO A 32 16.16 2.84 -9.55
CA PRO A 32 16.16 2.80 -8.09
C PRO A 32 14.75 3.10 -7.53
N ARG A 33 14.00 3.96 -8.21
CA ARG A 33 12.59 4.28 -7.91
C ARG A 33 11.72 3.01 -7.85
N PHE A 34 11.85 2.09 -8.79
CA PHE A 34 11.08 0.84 -8.81
C PHE A 34 11.27 0.03 -7.51
N LYS A 35 12.50 -0.06 -7.00
CA LYS A 35 12.80 -0.78 -5.75
C LYS A 35 12.10 -0.14 -4.54
N TYR A 36 12.16 1.18 -4.41
CA TYR A 36 11.50 1.90 -3.32
C TYR A 36 9.98 1.77 -3.37
N PHE A 37 9.39 1.91 -4.56
CA PHE A 37 7.94 1.74 -4.73
C PHE A 37 7.48 0.30 -4.50
N THR A 38 8.28 -0.70 -4.87
CA THR A 38 7.98 -2.12 -4.58
C THR A 38 8.00 -2.38 -3.08
N ILE A 39 9.01 -1.88 -2.36
CA ILE A 39 9.09 -2.02 -0.91
C ILE A 39 7.90 -1.32 -0.23
N ALA A 40 7.60 -0.09 -0.64
CA ALA A 40 6.45 0.65 -0.12
C ALA A 40 5.14 -0.11 -0.37
N PHE A 41 4.93 -0.61 -1.58
CA PHE A 41 3.75 -1.40 -1.94
C PHE A 41 3.54 -2.60 -1.03
N VAL A 42 4.59 -3.39 -0.79
CA VAL A 42 4.53 -4.56 0.10
C VAL A 42 4.21 -4.15 1.54
N ILE A 43 4.86 -3.11 2.05
CA ILE A 43 4.64 -2.62 3.43
C ILE A 43 3.19 -2.15 3.60
N PHE A 44 2.68 -1.33 2.67
CA PHE A 44 1.32 -0.80 2.76
C PHE A 44 0.25 -1.88 2.58
N ILE A 45 0.49 -2.94 1.80
CA ILE A 45 -0.40 -4.12 1.76
C ILE A 45 -0.47 -4.80 3.11
N ILE A 46 0.67 -5.09 3.75
CA ILE A 46 0.71 -5.74 5.05
C ILE A 46 -0.01 -4.88 6.09
N LEU A 47 0.24 -3.57 6.05
CA LEU A 47 -0.37 -2.62 6.97
C LEU A 47 -1.90 -2.56 6.78
N ALA A 48 -2.39 -2.52 5.53
CA ALA A 48 -3.82 -2.58 5.23
C ALA A 48 -4.46 -3.90 5.72
N MET A 49 -3.76 -5.04 5.63
CA MET A 49 -4.26 -6.32 6.17
C MET A 49 -4.35 -6.31 7.70
N ILE A 50 -3.41 -5.67 8.39
CA ILE A 50 -3.47 -5.52 9.86
C ILE A 50 -4.62 -4.59 10.24
N GLU A 51 -4.73 -3.46 9.55
CA GLU A 51 -5.78 -2.47 9.78
C GLU A 51 -7.16 -3.08 9.60
N ILE A 52 -7.44 -3.81 8.51
CA ILE A 52 -8.76 -4.42 8.29
C ILE A 52 -9.10 -5.44 9.39
N ILE A 53 -8.12 -6.22 9.87
CA ILE A 53 -8.34 -7.15 10.97
C ILE A 53 -8.74 -6.39 12.24
N PHE A 54 -8.05 -5.29 12.54
CA PHE A 54 -8.33 -4.48 13.71
C PHE A 54 -9.68 -3.76 13.59
N LEU A 55 -10.03 -3.33 12.39
CA LEU A 55 -11.27 -2.62 12.08
C LEU A 55 -12.51 -3.52 12.13
N VAL A 56 -12.36 -4.79 11.71
CA VAL A 56 -13.43 -5.79 11.78
C VAL A 56 -13.63 -6.33 13.20
N ARG A 57 -12.58 -6.36 14.02
CA ARG A 57 -12.64 -6.84 15.41
C ARG A 57 -12.95 -5.75 16.44
N GLY A 58 -12.78 -4.48 16.06
CA GLY A 58 -12.96 -3.31 16.92
C GLY A 58 -14.40 -2.90 17.09
#